data_AF-A2EFY2-F1
#
_entry.id   AF-A2EFY2-F1
#
_cell.length_a   1.000
_cell.length_b   1.000
_cell.length_c   1.000
_cell.angle_alpha   90.00
_cell.angle_beta   90.00
_cell.angle_gamma   90.00
#
_symmetry.space_group_name_H-M   'P 1'
#
loop_
_entity.id
_entity.type
_entity.pdbx_description
1 polymer ?
#
loop_
_entity_poly.entity_id
_entity_poly.type
_entity_poly.pdbx_seq_one_letter_code
_entity_poly.pdbx_strand_id
1 'polypeptide(L)'
;MNQDLYFSFSCSNIQRLINIPNQQYVISFKEITINLSLIEAIFISEIAYKNYLKDKSLKLVLDIKIDDAIINIIKQLISGKLIKISKNLLPEFLQLGNSIGNQEIIKFCIDHSEININNFDIFYQFDQKKVLDFFLAHYKEISQNKLFSIDPHALSSIIGQLLNKETNQNIINDLFEIIMQVYANNPSNIVFESIDLSILPKNCIQKFIQIFDYKFMDKHVWDCIGKIILEDKQDKSQKHIEKPIIPVSNMKLNEFPNGIIKNMPLNEITVTSSSCLHKSMKPENVLNQNNRKTYFQSLNEPNQWILLSFAKRIHIESYQIKCMRDWGNCPMNWDLMVSEDNLNYKIVDSQRNNDIREKDYKIQLNEAADGRFVKIIQTGLNTHDENDFLIGSVEMFGGV
;
A
#
# COMPACT_ATOMS: atom_id res chain seq x y z
N MET A 1 -5.32 -13.21 -33.26
CA MET A 1 -5.16 -12.37 -34.47
C MET A 1 -4.13 -11.31 -34.16
N ASN A 2 -3.07 -11.17 -34.94
CA ASN A 2 -2.12 -10.06 -34.77
C ASN A 2 -2.82 -8.76 -35.18
N GLN A 3 -3.31 -8.01 -34.20
CA GLN A 3 -3.80 -6.66 -34.46
C GLN A 3 -2.60 -5.77 -34.79
N ASP A 4 -2.67 -5.14 -35.96
CA ASP A 4 -1.72 -4.11 -36.37
C ASP A 4 -1.87 -2.89 -35.45
N LEU A 5 -0.76 -2.40 -34.89
CA LEU A 5 -0.76 -1.22 -34.05
C LEU A 5 -0.36 0.00 -34.89
N TYR A 6 -1.10 1.08 -34.77
CA TYR A 6 -0.85 2.31 -35.51
C TYR A 6 -0.60 3.48 -34.55
N PHE A 7 0.43 4.28 -34.84
CA PHE A 7 0.83 5.42 -34.00
C PHE A 7 1.12 6.65 -34.85
N SER A 8 0.72 7.82 -34.35
CA SER A 8 1.09 9.13 -34.87
C SER A 8 1.18 10.10 -33.70
N PHE A 9 2.08 11.07 -33.77
CA PHE A 9 2.10 12.14 -32.77
C PHE A 9 0.85 13.01 -32.86
N SER A 10 0.33 13.38 -31.70
CA SER A 10 -0.69 14.41 -31.58
C SER A 10 -0.07 15.80 -31.75
N CYS A 11 -0.94 16.80 -31.85
CA CYS A 11 -0.53 18.21 -31.90
C CYS A 11 -0.15 18.78 -30.51
N SER A 12 -0.12 17.97 -29.44
CA SER A 12 0.08 18.43 -28.06
C SER A 12 1.39 19.21 -27.87
N ASN A 13 2.46 18.80 -28.58
CA ASN A 13 3.78 19.41 -28.48
C ASN A 13 3.94 20.71 -29.30
N ILE A 14 2.98 21.08 -30.15
CA ILE A 14 3.10 22.27 -31.03
C ILE A 14 3.23 23.56 -30.23
N GLN A 15 2.61 23.63 -29.06
CA GLN A 15 2.70 24.82 -28.19
C GLN A 15 4.14 25.15 -27.76
N ARG A 16 5.04 24.15 -27.73
CA ARG A 16 6.46 24.33 -27.37
C ARG A 16 7.29 24.96 -28.49
N LEU A 17 6.74 25.05 -29.70
CA LEU A 17 7.48 25.50 -30.90
C LEU A 17 7.44 27.02 -31.10
N ILE A 18 6.66 27.75 -30.29
CA ILE A 18 6.54 29.20 -30.40
C ILE A 18 7.90 29.85 -30.07
N ASN A 19 8.41 30.68 -30.99
CA ASN A 19 9.68 31.39 -30.89
C ASN A 19 10.94 30.52 -30.88
N ILE A 20 10.86 29.27 -31.34
CA ILE A 20 12.03 28.41 -31.52
C ILE A 20 12.72 28.75 -32.85
N PRO A 21 14.02 29.06 -32.87
CA PRO A 21 14.74 29.36 -34.10
C PRO A 21 14.90 28.09 -34.93
N ASN A 22 14.94 28.25 -36.26
CA ASN A 22 15.26 27.16 -37.15
C ASN A 22 16.78 26.91 -37.15
N GLN A 23 17.22 26.03 -36.26
CA GLN A 23 18.63 25.61 -36.11
C GLN A 23 18.75 24.10 -36.27
N GLN A 24 19.96 23.62 -36.59
CA GLN A 24 20.26 22.18 -36.54
C GLN A 24 20.42 21.74 -35.09
N TYR A 25 19.91 20.54 -34.79
CA TYR A 25 19.98 19.89 -33.48
C TYR A 25 20.37 18.44 -33.66
N VAL A 26 21.24 17.96 -32.77
CA VAL A 26 21.82 16.62 -32.86
C VAL A 26 21.33 15.77 -31.70
N ILE A 27 20.67 14.65 -32.01
CA ILE A 27 20.37 13.61 -31.00
C ILE A 27 21.34 12.46 -31.22
N SER A 28 22.23 12.25 -30.26
CA SER A 28 23.22 11.17 -30.26
C SER A 28 22.76 10.06 -29.31
N PHE A 29 22.54 8.88 -29.86
CA PHE A 29 22.42 7.61 -29.16
C PHE A 29 23.83 6.97 -29.07
N LYS A 30 24.00 5.86 -28.34
CA LYS A 30 25.32 5.23 -28.14
C LYS A 30 26.13 5.03 -29.43
N GLU A 31 25.49 4.53 -30.47
CA GLU A 31 26.15 4.14 -31.73
C GLU A 31 25.67 4.97 -32.94
N ILE A 32 24.56 5.69 -32.80
CA ILE A 32 23.89 6.35 -33.93
C ILE A 32 23.58 7.80 -33.58
N THR A 33 23.72 8.69 -34.56
CA THR A 33 23.37 10.11 -34.41
C THR A 33 22.36 10.50 -35.48
N ILE A 34 21.34 11.25 -35.07
CA ILE A 34 20.32 11.80 -35.96
C ILE A 34 20.46 13.33 -35.96
N ASN A 35 20.60 13.91 -37.15
CA ASN A 35 20.54 15.35 -37.36
C ASN A 35 19.10 15.75 -37.66
N LEU A 36 18.55 16.64 -36.85
CA LEU A 36 17.19 17.17 -36.95
C LEU A 36 17.25 18.70 -36.97
N SER A 37 16.18 19.36 -37.38
CA SER A 37 15.96 20.74 -36.93
C SER A 37 15.61 20.76 -35.44
N LEU A 38 15.91 21.88 -34.77
CA LEU A 38 15.57 22.10 -33.36
C LEU A 38 14.06 21.99 -33.12
N ILE A 39 13.26 22.42 -34.08
CA ILE A 39 11.79 22.28 -34.06
C ILE A 39 11.39 20.81 -34.02
N GLU A 40 11.94 19.97 -34.91
CA GLU A 40 11.66 18.54 -34.93
C GLU A 40 12.14 17.84 -33.65
N ALA A 41 13.32 18.19 -33.14
CA ALA A 41 13.87 17.63 -31.91
C ALA A 41 12.98 17.96 -30.69
N ILE A 42 12.51 19.21 -30.57
CA ILE A 42 11.59 19.64 -29.51
C ILE A 42 10.22 18.98 -29.65
N PHE A 43 9.74 18.82 -30.88
CA PHE A 43 8.46 18.19 -31.16
C PHE A 43 8.41 16.74 -30.65
N ILE A 44 9.53 16.00 -30.78
CA ILE A 44 9.61 14.60 -30.33
C ILE A 44 10.14 14.42 -28.91
N SER A 45 10.88 15.39 -28.36
CA SER A 45 11.59 15.23 -27.08
C SER A 45 11.40 16.41 -26.13
N GLU A 46 10.75 16.15 -25.01
CA GLU A 46 10.67 17.12 -23.91
C GLU A 46 12.04 17.42 -23.31
N ILE A 47 12.94 16.43 -23.29
CA ILE A 47 14.29 16.59 -22.76
C ILE A 47 15.11 17.52 -23.67
N ALA A 48 15.00 17.39 -24.99
CA ALA A 48 15.63 18.33 -25.92
C ALA A 48 15.14 19.77 -25.67
N TYR A 49 13.84 19.96 -25.45
CA TYR A 49 13.27 21.27 -25.10
C TYR A 49 13.83 21.83 -23.79
N LYS A 50 13.85 21.03 -22.72
CA LYS A 50 14.39 21.43 -21.41
C LYS A 50 15.88 21.77 -21.49
N ASN A 51 16.67 20.98 -22.20
CA ASN A 51 18.10 21.25 -22.41
C ASN A 51 18.29 22.56 -23.16
N TYR A 52 17.61 22.75 -24.30
CA TYR A 52 17.69 23.99 -25.06
C TYR A 52 17.27 25.23 -24.24
N LEU A 53 16.22 25.13 -23.41
CA LEU A 53 15.84 26.25 -22.54
C LEU A 53 16.89 26.57 -21.48
N LYS A 54 17.54 25.54 -20.91
CA LYS A 54 18.50 25.69 -19.82
C LYS A 54 19.80 26.35 -20.27
N ASP A 55 20.38 25.92 -21.38
CA ASP A 55 21.74 26.33 -21.78
C ASP A 55 21.91 26.58 -23.28
N LYS A 56 20.81 26.57 -24.06
CA LYS A 56 20.84 26.67 -25.54
C LYS A 56 21.67 25.57 -26.20
N SER A 57 21.89 24.43 -25.54
CA SER A 57 22.51 23.26 -26.15
C SER A 57 21.75 22.85 -27.40
N LEU A 58 22.49 22.56 -28.47
CA LEU A 58 21.98 22.02 -29.73
C LEU A 58 22.26 20.52 -29.86
N LYS A 59 22.47 19.86 -28.71
CA LYS A 59 22.78 18.43 -28.65
C LYS A 59 22.11 17.75 -27.46
N LEU A 60 21.50 16.60 -27.71
CA LEU A 60 21.06 15.64 -26.69
C LEU A 60 21.85 14.34 -26.84
N VAL A 61 22.47 13.88 -25.75
CA VAL A 61 23.18 12.59 -25.71
C VAL A 61 22.39 11.64 -24.83
N LEU A 62 22.05 10.47 -25.36
CA LEU A 62 21.24 9.45 -24.69
C LEU A 62 22.04 8.15 -24.59
N ASP A 63 22.09 7.58 -23.39
CA ASP A 63 22.83 6.34 -23.11
C ASP A 63 22.03 5.07 -23.49
N ILE A 64 21.31 5.11 -24.60
CA ILE A 64 20.55 3.97 -25.11
C ILE A 64 21.07 3.52 -26.47
N LYS A 65 20.93 2.21 -26.72
CA LYS A 65 21.14 1.61 -28.04
C LYS A 65 19.78 1.48 -28.72
N ILE A 66 19.68 1.96 -29.95
CA ILE A 66 18.49 1.81 -30.79
C ILE A 66 18.92 1.25 -32.14
N ASP A 67 18.03 0.50 -32.79
CA ASP A 67 18.26 -0.03 -34.12
C ASP A 67 17.85 0.97 -35.22
N ASP A 68 18.20 0.65 -36.47
CA ASP A 68 17.81 1.47 -37.63
C ASP A 68 16.29 1.47 -37.86
N ALA A 69 15.55 0.45 -37.38
CA ALA A 69 14.10 0.38 -37.53
C ALA A 69 13.39 1.45 -36.69
N ILE A 70 13.81 1.63 -35.44
CA ILE A 70 13.35 2.70 -34.54
C ILE A 70 13.70 4.07 -35.11
N ILE A 71 14.88 4.24 -35.70
CA ILE A 71 15.26 5.50 -36.37
C ILE A 71 14.34 5.82 -37.55
N ASN A 72 14.03 4.81 -38.36
CA ASN A 72 13.11 4.97 -39.48
C ASN A 72 11.68 5.28 -39.00
N ILE A 73 11.26 4.74 -37.86
CA ILE A 73 10.00 5.08 -37.19
C ILE A 73 10.00 6.57 -36.77
N ILE A 74 11.06 7.04 -36.10
CA ILE A 74 11.20 8.45 -35.67
C ILE A 74 11.10 9.39 -36.87
N LYS A 75 11.85 9.12 -37.95
CA LYS A 75 11.83 9.95 -39.16
C LYS A 75 10.43 10.03 -39.79
N GLN A 76 9.71 8.91 -39.84
CA GLN A 76 8.34 8.89 -40.36
C GLN A 76 7.37 9.66 -39.46
N LEU A 77 7.50 9.52 -38.15
CA LEU A 77 6.66 10.26 -37.19
C LEU A 77 6.88 11.77 -37.27
N ILE A 78 8.13 12.22 -37.41
CA ILE A 78 8.47 13.64 -37.62
C ILE A 78 7.81 14.18 -38.89
N SER A 79 7.70 13.36 -39.94
CA SER A 79 6.99 13.73 -41.18
C SER A 79 5.46 13.76 -41.05
N GLY A 80 4.90 13.53 -39.85
CA GLY A 80 3.46 13.55 -39.58
C GLY A 80 2.72 12.31 -40.09
N LYS A 81 3.43 11.21 -40.40
CA LYS A 81 2.80 10.00 -40.91
C LYS A 81 2.24 9.14 -39.79
N LEU A 82 1.08 8.53 -40.05
CA LEU A 82 0.60 7.38 -39.29
C LEU A 82 1.46 6.17 -39.63
N ILE A 83 2.12 5.59 -38.63
CA ILE A 83 3.03 4.47 -38.82
C ILE A 83 2.49 3.20 -38.17
N LYS A 84 2.76 2.06 -38.81
CA LYS A 84 2.51 0.74 -38.24
C LYS A 84 3.69 0.34 -37.35
N ILE A 85 3.42 0.01 -36.09
CA ILE A 85 4.43 -0.44 -35.13
C ILE A 85 4.20 -1.92 -34.83
N SER A 86 5.24 -2.72 -35.02
CA SER A 86 5.18 -4.14 -34.69
C SER A 86 5.32 -4.34 -33.18
N LYS A 87 4.57 -5.30 -32.61
CA LYS A 87 4.55 -5.57 -31.15
C LYS A 87 5.93 -5.86 -30.57
N ASN A 88 6.81 -6.52 -31.34
CA ASN A 88 8.18 -6.82 -30.91
C ASN A 88 9.06 -5.58 -30.75
N LEU A 89 8.70 -4.44 -31.36
CA LEU A 89 9.43 -3.17 -31.22
C LEU A 89 8.95 -2.34 -30.02
N LEU A 90 7.82 -2.70 -29.38
CA LEU A 90 7.27 -1.91 -28.28
C LEU A 90 8.23 -1.74 -27.09
N PRO A 91 9.04 -2.74 -26.67
CA PRO A 91 10.00 -2.55 -25.58
C PRO A 91 11.07 -1.49 -25.90
N GLU A 92 11.65 -1.54 -27.09
CA GLU A 92 12.65 -0.55 -27.55
C GLU A 92 12.01 0.82 -27.76
N PHE A 93 10.78 0.85 -28.28
CA PHE A 93 10.04 2.09 -28.48
C PHE A 93 9.63 2.75 -27.16
N LEU A 94 9.29 1.96 -26.14
CA LEU A 94 9.05 2.44 -24.78
C LEU A 94 10.33 3.00 -24.14
N GLN A 95 11.46 2.29 -24.29
CA GLN A 95 12.76 2.77 -23.81
C GLN A 95 13.15 4.10 -24.47
N LEU A 96 12.92 4.23 -25.79
CA LEU A 96 13.09 5.50 -26.50
C LEU A 96 12.18 6.58 -25.90
N GLY A 97 10.88 6.31 -25.78
CA GLY A 97 9.89 7.24 -25.23
C GLY A 97 10.31 7.78 -23.87
N ASN A 98 10.77 6.90 -22.97
CA ASN A 98 11.30 7.29 -21.67
C ASN A 98 12.55 8.17 -21.79
N SER A 99 13.51 7.73 -22.62
CA SER A 99 14.81 8.39 -22.77
C SER A 99 14.73 9.78 -23.42
N ILE A 100 13.69 10.05 -24.21
CA ILE A 100 13.45 11.38 -24.81
C ILE A 100 12.38 12.18 -24.06
N GLY A 101 11.74 11.60 -23.04
CA GLY A 101 10.65 12.21 -22.28
C GLY A 101 9.37 12.42 -23.09
N ASN A 102 9.03 11.51 -24.00
CA ASN A 102 7.82 11.61 -24.83
C ASN A 102 6.67 10.78 -24.25
N GLN A 103 5.73 11.45 -23.59
CA GLN A 103 4.58 10.81 -22.92
C GLN A 103 3.62 10.10 -23.88
N GLU A 104 3.52 10.53 -25.14
CA GLU A 104 2.64 9.89 -26.12
C GLU A 104 3.18 8.53 -26.55
N ILE A 105 4.48 8.42 -26.80
CA ILE A 105 5.13 7.13 -27.08
C ILE A 105 4.99 6.19 -25.89
N ILE A 106 5.29 6.69 -24.69
CA ILE A 106 5.19 5.93 -23.44
C ILE A 106 3.79 5.37 -23.28
N LYS A 107 2.78 6.23 -23.34
CA LYS A 107 1.37 5.84 -23.20
C LYS A 107 0.96 4.82 -24.27
N PHE A 108 1.29 5.07 -25.53
CA PHE A 108 1.01 4.14 -26.62
C PHE A 108 1.63 2.76 -26.36
N CYS A 109 2.88 2.71 -25.90
CA CYS A 109 3.53 1.43 -25.62
C CYS A 109 2.85 0.71 -24.45
N ILE A 110 2.51 1.41 -23.37
CA ILE A 110 1.84 0.81 -22.20
C ILE A 110 0.47 0.26 -22.57
N ASP A 111 -0.32 1.02 -23.33
CA ASP A 111 -1.68 0.64 -23.71
C ASP A 111 -1.72 -0.62 -24.60
N HIS A 112 -0.61 -0.95 -25.28
CA HIS A 112 -0.55 -2.05 -26.24
C HIS A 112 0.48 -3.15 -25.91
N SER A 113 1.22 -3.01 -24.82
CA SER A 113 2.22 -3.99 -24.39
C SER A 113 1.70 -4.84 -23.24
N GLU A 114 2.00 -6.14 -23.30
CA GLU A 114 1.76 -7.05 -22.18
C GLU A 114 2.96 -7.02 -21.24
N ILE A 115 2.69 -6.89 -19.94
CA ILE A 115 3.70 -7.03 -18.90
C ILE A 115 4.15 -8.49 -18.87
N ASN A 116 5.46 -8.70 -18.89
CA ASN A 116 6.09 -10.00 -18.78
C ASN A 116 7.43 -9.88 -18.01
N ILE A 117 8.08 -11.02 -17.76
CA ILE A 117 9.30 -11.11 -16.96
C ILE A 117 10.43 -10.22 -17.51
N ASN A 118 10.48 -9.97 -18.82
CA ASN A 118 11.56 -9.23 -19.43
C ASN A 118 11.39 -7.71 -19.37
N ASN A 119 10.16 -7.21 -19.17
CA ASN A 119 9.86 -5.79 -19.32
C ASN A 119 9.12 -5.13 -18.13
N PHE A 120 8.68 -5.88 -17.11
CA PHE A 120 7.86 -5.31 -16.03
C PHE A 120 8.51 -4.14 -15.27
N ASP A 121 9.83 -4.13 -15.17
CA ASP A 121 10.63 -3.07 -14.56
C ASP A 121 10.47 -1.74 -15.29
N ILE A 122 10.32 -1.78 -16.62
CA ILE A 122 10.08 -0.58 -17.43
C ILE A 122 8.68 -0.02 -17.15
N PHE A 123 7.69 -0.89 -16.90
CA PHE A 123 6.32 -0.47 -16.60
C PHE A 123 6.17 0.14 -15.20
N TYR A 124 7.13 -0.09 -14.29
CA TYR A 124 6.98 0.33 -12.90
C TYR A 124 6.82 1.85 -12.76
N GLN A 125 7.44 2.61 -13.66
CA GLN A 125 7.35 4.07 -13.68
C GLN A 125 5.97 4.58 -14.14
N PHE A 126 5.12 3.71 -14.69
CA PHE A 126 3.90 4.13 -15.39
C PHE A 126 2.62 3.47 -14.89
N ASP A 127 2.68 2.19 -14.50
CA ASP A 127 1.54 1.45 -13.97
C ASP A 127 1.99 0.55 -12.81
N GLN A 128 2.29 1.20 -11.68
CA GLN A 128 2.76 0.52 -10.47
C GLN A 128 1.81 -0.61 -10.05
N LYS A 129 0.49 -0.41 -10.14
CA LYS A 129 -0.48 -1.43 -9.74
C LYS A 129 -0.32 -2.70 -10.56
N LYS A 130 -0.35 -2.59 -11.90
CA LYS A 130 -0.20 -3.78 -12.75
C LYS A 130 1.16 -4.45 -12.57
N VAL A 131 2.22 -3.68 -12.33
CA VAL A 131 3.56 -4.25 -12.07
C VAL A 131 3.61 -5.00 -10.74
N LEU A 132 3.01 -4.46 -9.69
CA LEU A 132 2.92 -5.14 -8.39
C LEU A 132 2.14 -6.45 -8.52
N ASP A 133 0.98 -6.41 -9.19
CA ASP A 133 0.15 -7.60 -9.43
C ASP A 133 0.90 -8.66 -10.25
N PHE A 134 1.61 -8.23 -11.31
CA PHE A 134 2.44 -9.12 -12.12
C PHE A 134 3.62 -9.71 -11.33
N PHE A 135 4.36 -8.87 -10.61
CA PHE A 135 5.52 -9.32 -9.84
C PHE A 135 5.10 -10.34 -8.77
N LEU A 136 4.01 -10.07 -8.04
CA LEU A 136 3.50 -10.99 -7.03
C LEU A 136 3.08 -12.34 -7.62
N ALA A 137 2.53 -12.35 -8.84
CA ALA A 137 2.16 -13.58 -9.53
C ALA A 137 3.37 -14.37 -10.06
N HIS A 138 4.46 -13.70 -10.43
CA HIS A 138 5.56 -14.30 -11.18
C HIS A 138 6.94 -14.23 -10.51
N TYR A 139 7.10 -13.71 -9.30
CA TYR A 139 8.43 -13.49 -8.68
C TYR A 139 9.30 -14.74 -8.60
N LYS A 140 8.70 -15.94 -8.51
CA LYS A 140 9.41 -17.23 -8.52
C LYS A 140 9.98 -17.61 -9.88
N GLU A 141 9.43 -17.06 -10.96
CA GLU A 141 9.86 -17.29 -12.34
C GLU A 141 10.93 -16.28 -12.78
N ILE A 142 11.09 -15.17 -12.05
CA ILE A 142 12.07 -14.14 -12.39
C ILE A 142 13.47 -14.65 -12.03
N SER A 143 14.32 -14.81 -13.06
CA SER A 143 15.71 -15.21 -12.85
C SER A 143 16.49 -14.19 -12.00
N GLN A 144 17.47 -14.67 -11.22
CA GLN A 144 18.37 -13.80 -10.43
C GLN A 144 19.06 -12.74 -11.28
N ASN A 145 19.52 -13.11 -12.49
CA ASN A 145 20.14 -12.16 -13.41
C ASN A 145 19.21 -11.01 -13.80
N LYS A 146 17.90 -11.28 -13.94
CA LYS A 146 16.91 -10.24 -14.19
C LYS A 146 16.67 -9.41 -12.93
N LEU A 147 16.57 -10.01 -11.75
CA LEU A 147 16.42 -9.24 -10.49
C LEU A 147 17.60 -8.27 -10.27
N PHE A 148 18.83 -8.71 -10.55
CA PHE A 148 20.03 -7.90 -10.40
C PHE A 148 20.19 -6.82 -11.48
N SER A 149 19.46 -6.90 -12.59
CA SER A 149 19.47 -5.86 -13.62
C SER A 149 18.43 -4.76 -13.39
N ILE A 150 17.50 -4.96 -12.44
CA ILE A 150 16.54 -3.93 -12.04
C ILE A 150 17.26 -2.90 -11.17
N ASP A 151 16.91 -1.64 -11.36
CA ASP A 151 17.36 -0.56 -10.48
C ASP A 151 17.05 -0.90 -9.01
N PRO A 152 18.05 -0.88 -8.11
CA PRO A 152 17.86 -1.30 -6.71
C PRO A 152 16.77 -0.52 -5.98
N HIS A 153 16.60 0.77 -6.28
CA HIS A 153 15.56 1.60 -5.67
C HIS A 153 14.17 1.19 -6.19
N ALA A 154 14.01 0.97 -7.50
CA ALA A 154 12.77 0.45 -8.07
C ALA A 154 12.40 -0.92 -7.48
N LEU A 155 13.35 -1.84 -7.38
CA LEU A 155 13.11 -3.17 -6.80
C LEU A 155 12.77 -3.10 -5.31
N SER A 156 13.47 -2.26 -4.53
CA SER A 156 13.14 -2.00 -3.13
C SER A 156 11.71 -1.47 -2.98
N SER A 157 11.33 -0.53 -3.84
CA SER A 157 9.99 0.06 -3.79
C SER A 157 8.89 -0.93 -4.18
N ILE A 158 9.12 -1.78 -5.19
CA ILE A 158 8.22 -2.90 -5.55
C ILE A 158 8.03 -3.82 -4.34
N ILE A 159 9.13 -4.31 -3.76
CA ILE A 159 9.07 -5.30 -2.69
C ILE A 159 8.52 -4.69 -1.40
N GLY A 160 8.93 -3.48 -1.02
CA GLY A 160 8.41 -2.77 0.15
C GLY A 160 6.89 -2.57 0.08
N GLN A 161 6.36 -2.21 -1.08
CA GLN A 161 4.91 -2.09 -1.28
C GLN A 161 4.18 -3.44 -1.19
N LEU A 162 4.78 -4.52 -1.67
CA LEU A 162 4.21 -5.86 -1.55
C LEU A 162 4.23 -6.35 -0.10
N LEU A 163 5.35 -6.19 0.60
CA LEU A 163 5.49 -6.58 2.01
C LEU A 163 4.43 -5.88 2.88
N ASN A 164 4.17 -4.59 2.65
CA ASN A 164 3.16 -3.83 3.40
C ASN A 164 1.70 -4.26 3.15
N LYS A 165 1.43 -4.98 2.05
CA LYS A 165 0.07 -5.44 1.69
C LYS A 165 -0.16 -6.92 1.92
N GLU A 166 0.92 -7.69 2.00
CA GLU A 166 0.86 -9.15 2.09
C GLU A 166 0.62 -9.61 3.54
N THR A 167 -0.17 -10.67 3.70
CA THR A 167 -0.46 -11.29 5.00
C THR A 167 0.10 -12.70 5.08
N ASN A 168 0.38 -13.33 3.94
CA ASN A 168 0.97 -14.65 3.85
C ASN A 168 2.47 -14.62 4.21
N GLN A 169 2.80 -15.21 5.36
CA GLN A 169 4.14 -15.30 5.92
C GLN A 169 5.16 -15.95 4.97
N ASN A 170 4.74 -16.92 4.15
CA ASN A 170 5.66 -17.56 3.18
C ASN A 170 6.04 -16.60 2.05
N ILE A 171 5.09 -15.79 1.57
CA ILE A 171 5.36 -14.79 0.53
C ILE A 171 6.24 -13.69 1.10
N ILE A 172 5.96 -13.22 2.32
CA ILE A 172 6.81 -12.23 3.02
C ILE A 172 8.25 -12.73 3.14
N ASN A 173 8.44 -13.98 3.56
CA ASN A 173 9.77 -14.61 3.62
C ASN A 173 10.43 -14.65 2.23
N ASP A 174 9.73 -15.13 1.20
CA ASP A 174 10.28 -15.26 -0.16
C ASP A 174 10.70 -13.88 -0.73
N LEU A 175 9.85 -12.85 -0.56
CA LEU A 175 10.13 -11.48 -0.99
C LEU A 175 11.34 -10.89 -0.23
N PHE A 176 11.44 -11.16 1.07
CA PHE A 176 12.58 -10.70 1.86
C PHE A 176 13.89 -11.39 1.45
N GLU A 177 13.86 -12.68 1.12
CA GLU A 177 15.02 -13.39 0.58
C GLU A 177 15.51 -12.79 -0.75
N ILE A 178 14.61 -12.33 -1.62
CA ILE A 178 14.99 -11.62 -2.85
C ILE A 178 15.78 -10.35 -2.50
N ILE A 179 15.31 -9.55 -1.55
CA ILE A 179 16.02 -8.33 -1.11
C ILE A 179 17.40 -8.68 -0.54
N MET A 180 17.49 -9.72 0.29
CA MET A 180 18.77 -10.15 0.86
C MET A 180 19.75 -10.63 -0.22
N GLN A 181 19.26 -11.29 -1.28
CA GLN A 181 20.09 -11.67 -2.43
C GLN A 181 20.60 -10.45 -3.20
N VAL A 182 19.75 -9.45 -3.43
CA VAL A 182 20.13 -8.19 -4.11
C VAL A 182 21.16 -7.43 -3.27
N TYR A 183 20.93 -7.34 -1.96
CA TYR A 183 21.88 -6.74 -1.01
C TYR A 183 23.22 -7.48 -1.00
N ALA A 184 23.24 -8.81 -0.98
CA ALA A 184 24.47 -9.59 -0.99
C ALA A 184 25.28 -9.37 -2.28
N ASN A 185 24.62 -9.14 -3.42
CA ASN A 185 25.28 -8.86 -4.70
C ASN A 185 25.77 -7.40 -4.81
N ASN A 186 25.04 -6.45 -4.24
CA ASN A 186 25.41 -5.03 -4.24
C ASN A 186 25.05 -4.36 -2.90
N PRO A 187 25.94 -4.45 -1.89
CA PRO A 187 25.66 -3.94 -0.55
C PRO A 187 25.38 -2.44 -0.56
N SER A 188 24.15 -2.08 -0.21
CA SER A 188 23.66 -0.70 -0.13
C SER A 188 22.43 -0.65 0.77
N ASN A 189 22.25 0.45 1.52
CA ASN A 189 21.03 0.68 2.30
C ASN A 189 19.80 0.96 1.43
N ILE A 190 19.98 1.36 0.16
CA ILE A 190 18.91 1.70 -0.78
C ILE A 190 17.88 0.57 -0.90
N VAL A 191 18.32 -0.70 -0.81
CA VAL A 191 17.42 -1.85 -0.90
C VAL A 191 16.45 -1.97 0.27
N PHE A 192 16.71 -1.28 1.39
CA PHE A 192 15.89 -1.29 2.59
C PHE A 192 15.11 0.02 2.83
N GLU A 193 15.31 1.07 2.01
CA GLU A 193 14.68 2.38 2.21
C GLU A 193 13.14 2.33 2.17
N SER A 194 12.57 1.43 1.35
CA SER A 194 11.12 1.29 1.20
C SER A 194 10.52 0.16 2.06
N ILE A 195 11.33 -0.53 2.87
CA ILE A 195 10.91 -1.72 3.61
C ILE A 195 10.74 -1.38 5.08
N ASP A 196 9.53 -1.55 5.60
CA ASP A 196 9.31 -1.54 7.04
C ASP A 196 9.79 -2.87 7.64
N LEU A 197 10.87 -2.85 8.42
CA LEU A 197 11.37 -4.10 9.01
C LEU A 197 10.44 -4.61 10.11
N SER A 198 9.57 -3.80 10.73
CA SER A 198 8.72 -4.27 11.83
C SER A 198 7.63 -5.26 11.40
N ILE A 199 7.31 -5.33 10.10
CA ILE A 199 6.36 -6.31 9.57
C ILE A 199 7.02 -7.68 9.27
N LEU A 200 8.35 -7.76 9.37
CA LEU A 200 9.07 -8.97 9.01
C LEU A 200 9.01 -10.03 10.13
N PRO A 201 8.96 -11.31 9.78
CA PRO A 201 9.02 -12.40 10.76
C PRO A 201 10.34 -12.41 11.52
N LYS A 202 10.33 -12.91 12.76
CA LYS A 202 11.51 -12.95 13.64
C LYS A 202 12.73 -13.62 12.99
N ASN A 203 12.52 -14.69 12.21
CA ASN A 203 13.59 -15.36 11.47
C ASN A 203 14.20 -14.48 10.36
N CYS A 204 13.40 -13.66 9.67
CA CYS A 204 13.89 -12.69 8.68
C CYS A 204 14.74 -11.60 9.34
N ILE A 205 14.28 -11.07 10.48
CA ILE A 205 15.04 -10.09 11.25
C ILE A 205 16.36 -10.66 11.76
N GLN A 206 16.38 -11.90 12.24
CA GLN A 206 17.62 -12.55 12.65
C GLN A 206 18.61 -12.68 11.49
N LYS A 207 18.14 -13.10 10.30
CA LYS A 207 18.97 -13.17 9.09
C LYS A 207 19.48 -11.79 8.66
N PHE A 208 18.61 -10.78 8.71
CA PHE A 208 18.97 -9.40 8.42
C PHE A 208 20.13 -8.93 9.30
N ILE A 209 20.00 -9.07 10.63
CA ILE A 209 21.03 -8.65 11.60
C ILE A 209 22.36 -9.39 11.38
N GLN A 210 22.31 -10.65 10.94
CA GLN A 210 23.53 -11.45 10.69
C GLN A 210 24.29 -11.02 9.42
N ILE A 211 23.59 -10.47 8.42
CA ILE A 211 24.14 -10.21 7.08
C ILE A 211 24.37 -8.70 6.85
N PHE A 212 23.58 -7.84 7.50
CA PHE A 212 23.63 -6.39 7.30
C PHE A 212 24.96 -5.81 7.79
N ASP A 213 25.63 -5.03 6.93
CA ASP A 213 26.87 -4.33 7.28
C ASP A 213 26.50 -2.99 7.89
N TYR A 214 26.90 -2.79 9.15
CA TYR A 214 26.62 -1.59 9.92
C TYR A 214 27.13 -0.30 9.26
N LYS A 215 28.04 -0.38 8.29
CA LYS A 215 28.48 0.79 7.50
C LYS A 215 27.36 1.39 6.66
N PHE A 216 26.34 0.59 6.31
CA PHE A 216 25.14 1.05 5.61
C PHE A 216 24.01 1.42 6.58
N MET A 217 24.26 1.45 7.88
CA MET A 217 23.26 1.89 8.86
C MET A 217 22.98 3.38 8.67
N ASP A 218 21.78 3.71 8.24
CA ASP A 218 21.26 5.07 8.27
C ASP A 218 20.22 5.23 9.41
N LYS A 219 19.68 6.44 9.54
CA LYS A 219 18.66 6.74 10.53
C LYS A 219 17.41 5.87 10.34
N HIS A 220 16.99 5.62 9.09
CA HIS A 220 15.77 4.87 8.80
C HIS A 220 15.89 3.40 9.23
N VAL A 221 16.97 2.73 8.82
CA VAL A 221 17.26 1.34 9.21
C VAL A 221 17.39 1.23 10.73
N TRP A 222 18.07 2.19 11.36
CA TRP A 222 18.19 2.23 12.82
C TRP A 222 16.84 2.38 13.52
N ASP A 223 15.98 3.28 13.05
CA ASP A 223 14.65 3.50 13.63
C ASP A 223 13.78 2.24 13.50
N CYS A 224 13.85 1.52 12.36
CA CYS A 224 13.16 0.25 12.16
C CYS A 224 13.66 -0.84 13.12
N ILE A 225 14.97 -1.00 13.29
CA ILE A 225 15.54 -1.94 14.27
C ILE A 225 15.14 -1.55 15.70
N GLY A 226 15.15 -0.25 16.01
CA GLY A 226 14.77 0.29 17.30
C GLY A 226 13.33 -0.09 17.68
N LYS A 227 12.37 0.05 16.74
CA LYS A 227 10.99 -0.39 16.94
C LYS A 227 10.91 -1.86 17.32
N ILE A 228 11.59 -2.73 16.55
CA ILE A 228 11.60 -4.18 16.80
C ILE A 228 12.14 -4.50 18.21
N ILE A 229 13.26 -3.87 18.60
CA ILE A 229 13.88 -4.09 19.92
C ILE A 229 12.96 -3.61 21.06
N LEU A 230 12.25 -2.50 20.85
CA LEU A 230 11.34 -1.94 21.85
C LEU A 230 10.06 -2.77 21.98
N GLU A 231 9.54 -3.30 20.88
CA GLU A 231 8.37 -4.20 20.87
C GLU A 231 8.68 -5.53 21.57
N ASP A 232 9.86 -6.14 21.34
CA ASP A 232 10.28 -7.39 22.02
C ASP A 232 10.47 -7.20 23.55
N LYS A 233 10.57 -5.94 24.02
CA LYS A 233 10.68 -5.60 25.45
C LYS A 233 9.35 -5.30 26.13
N GLN A 234 8.29 -4.98 25.38
CA GLN A 234 6.98 -4.71 25.97
C GLN A 234 6.31 -5.98 26.52
N ASP A 235 6.87 -7.16 26.26
CA ASP A 235 6.30 -8.44 26.67
C ASP A 235 6.69 -8.89 28.11
N LYS A 236 7.56 -8.15 28.84
CA LYS A 236 8.02 -8.65 30.16
C LYS A 236 8.11 -7.70 31.35
N SER A 237 7.96 -6.38 31.22
CA SER A 237 7.78 -5.48 32.39
C SER A 237 7.90 -4.02 32.00
N GLN A 238 6.79 -3.35 31.66
CA GLN A 238 6.77 -1.89 31.77
C GLN A 238 5.49 -1.39 32.42
N LYS A 239 5.68 -0.87 33.64
CA LYS A 239 4.75 0.03 34.32
C LYS A 239 4.40 1.18 33.37
N HIS A 240 3.13 1.27 33.00
CA HIS A 240 2.62 2.24 32.06
C HIS A 240 2.67 3.67 32.60
N ILE A 241 3.03 4.61 31.73
CA ILE A 241 2.53 5.98 31.80
C ILE A 241 1.09 5.90 31.31
N GLU A 242 0.15 5.78 32.25
CA GLU A 242 -1.28 5.80 31.98
C GLU A 242 -1.65 7.14 31.32
N LYS A 243 -2.25 7.10 30.14
CA LYS A 243 -3.16 8.18 29.75
C LYS A 243 -4.22 8.28 30.85
N PRO A 244 -4.70 9.47 31.22
CA PRO A 244 -5.76 9.59 32.22
C PRO A 244 -7.01 8.88 31.71
N ILE A 245 -7.17 7.62 32.14
CA ILE A 245 -8.44 6.93 32.16
C ILE A 245 -9.26 7.77 33.13
N ILE A 246 -10.19 8.58 32.62
CA ILE A 246 -11.15 9.26 33.47
C ILE A 246 -11.97 8.12 34.10
N PRO A 247 -11.80 7.82 35.39
CA PRO A 247 -12.69 6.89 36.05
C PRO A 247 -14.02 7.64 36.06
N VAL A 248 -15.01 7.15 35.32
CA VAL A 248 -16.37 7.63 35.48
C VAL A 248 -16.76 7.26 36.91
N SER A 249 -16.61 8.21 37.81
CA SER A 249 -16.77 8.03 39.24
C SER A 249 -18.21 7.61 39.50
N ASN A 250 -18.39 6.37 39.98
CA ASN A 250 -19.59 5.90 40.68
C ASN A 250 -20.96 6.07 39.99
N MET A 251 -21.04 6.23 38.66
CA MET A 251 -22.32 6.18 37.97
C MET A 251 -22.77 4.72 37.84
N LYS A 252 -23.89 4.38 38.49
CA LYS A 252 -24.52 3.06 38.39
C LYS A 252 -24.85 2.78 36.93
N LEU A 253 -24.39 1.64 36.44
CA LEU A 253 -24.37 1.21 35.05
C LEU A 253 -25.72 1.07 34.34
N ASN A 254 -26.83 1.28 35.04
CA ASN A 254 -28.18 1.11 34.50
C ASN A 254 -28.71 2.34 33.75
N GLU A 255 -27.93 3.42 33.63
CA GLU A 255 -28.41 4.72 33.15
C GLU A 255 -27.54 5.34 32.06
N PHE A 256 -27.27 4.61 30.98
CA PHE A 256 -26.99 5.29 29.70
C PHE A 256 -28.25 5.24 28.83
N PRO A 257 -29.21 6.17 29.01
CA PRO A 257 -30.41 6.24 28.17
C PRO A 257 -30.08 6.63 26.72
N ASN A 258 -28.88 7.18 26.46
CA ASN A 258 -28.55 7.84 25.19
C ASN A 258 -27.62 7.00 24.29
N GLY A 259 -27.70 5.67 24.37
CA GLY A 259 -26.98 4.78 23.47
C GLY A 259 -27.60 4.76 22.07
N ILE A 260 -26.80 4.84 21.02
CA ILE A 260 -27.27 4.83 19.63
C ILE A 260 -27.90 3.46 19.31
N ILE A 261 -27.23 2.36 19.66
CA ILE A 261 -27.70 1.00 19.37
C ILE A 261 -28.98 0.72 20.16
N LYS A 262 -29.01 1.07 21.44
CA LYS A 262 -30.18 0.88 22.31
C LYS A 262 -31.43 1.62 21.82
N ASN A 263 -31.27 2.81 21.23
CA ASN A 263 -32.39 3.65 20.79
C ASN A 263 -32.77 3.45 19.32
N MET A 264 -32.00 2.67 18.56
CA MET A 264 -32.25 2.42 17.16
C MET A 264 -33.10 1.15 16.96
N PRO A 265 -34.05 1.13 16.01
CA PRO A 265 -34.77 -0.09 15.65
C PRO A 265 -33.80 -1.20 15.21
N LEU A 266 -34.00 -2.44 15.68
CA LEU A 266 -33.09 -3.55 15.37
C LEU A 266 -32.95 -3.84 13.86
N ASN A 267 -33.96 -3.50 13.05
CA ASN A 267 -33.91 -3.64 11.59
C ASN A 267 -33.12 -2.52 10.88
N GLU A 268 -32.67 -1.49 11.61
CA GLU A 268 -31.78 -0.44 11.11
C GLU A 268 -30.30 -0.75 11.38
N ILE A 269 -29.98 -1.89 12.01
CA ILE A 269 -28.59 -2.32 12.27
C ILE A 269 -28.40 -3.75 11.76
N THR A 270 -27.45 -3.93 10.84
CA THR A 270 -26.97 -5.26 10.43
C THR A 270 -25.61 -5.53 11.05
N VAL A 271 -25.40 -6.75 11.57
CA VAL A 271 -24.13 -7.14 12.17
C VAL A 271 -23.54 -8.34 11.43
N THR A 272 -22.28 -8.23 11.01
CA THR A 272 -21.53 -9.32 10.40
C THR A 272 -20.18 -9.48 11.11
N SER A 273 -19.50 -10.60 10.88
CA SER A 273 -18.18 -10.88 11.46
C SER A 273 -17.27 -11.60 10.46
N SER A 274 -15.98 -11.64 10.77
CA SER A 274 -14.98 -12.43 10.03
C SER A 274 -15.27 -13.93 10.06
N SER A 275 -15.62 -14.43 11.24
CA SER A 275 -15.96 -15.83 11.48
C SER A 275 -16.91 -15.94 12.68
N CYS A 276 -17.38 -17.15 12.97
CA CYS A 276 -18.25 -17.44 14.10
C CYS A 276 -17.99 -18.87 14.56
N LEU A 277 -17.60 -19.06 15.82
CA LEU A 277 -17.21 -20.36 16.37
C LEU A 277 -18.40 -21.34 16.40
N HIS A 278 -19.58 -20.86 16.78
CA HIS A 278 -20.79 -21.67 16.89
C HIS A 278 -22.04 -20.88 16.55
N LYS A 279 -23.09 -21.52 16.02
CA LYS A 279 -24.35 -20.86 15.63
C LYS A 279 -25.04 -20.09 16.76
N SER A 280 -24.80 -20.47 18.02
CA SER A 280 -25.33 -19.77 19.21
C SER A 280 -24.52 -18.52 19.59
N MET A 281 -23.31 -18.34 19.07
CA MET A 281 -22.36 -17.25 19.34
C MET A 281 -22.33 -16.24 18.18
N LYS A 282 -23.48 -16.04 17.53
CA LYS A 282 -23.63 -15.22 16.34
C LYS A 282 -23.33 -13.72 16.61
N PRO A 283 -22.87 -12.97 15.60
CA PRO A 283 -22.46 -11.57 15.78
C PRO A 283 -23.57 -10.67 16.34
N GLU A 284 -24.84 -10.92 16.03
CA GLU A 284 -25.96 -10.11 16.51
C GLU A 284 -26.16 -10.15 18.03
N ASN A 285 -25.55 -11.14 18.71
CA ASN A 285 -25.57 -11.21 20.16
C ASN A 285 -24.97 -9.96 20.82
N VAL A 286 -24.04 -9.25 20.14
CA VAL A 286 -23.43 -8.04 20.71
C VAL A 286 -24.40 -6.87 20.88
N LEU A 287 -25.56 -6.91 20.21
CA LEU A 287 -26.60 -5.87 20.36
C LEU A 287 -27.41 -6.06 21.65
N ASN A 288 -27.34 -7.22 22.30
CA ASN A 288 -28.17 -7.55 23.46
C ASN A 288 -27.50 -7.16 24.78
N GLN A 289 -27.57 -5.88 25.13
CA GLN A 289 -26.93 -5.33 26.33
C GLN A 289 -27.48 -5.88 27.66
N ASN A 290 -28.71 -6.41 27.66
CA ASN A 290 -29.37 -6.91 28.87
C ASN A 290 -29.10 -8.40 29.12
N ASN A 291 -28.64 -9.14 28.11
CA ASN A 291 -28.44 -10.57 28.22
C ASN A 291 -26.95 -10.93 28.36
N ARG A 292 -26.52 -11.07 29.62
CA ARG A 292 -25.14 -11.48 29.96
C ARG A 292 -24.80 -12.93 29.57
N LYS A 293 -25.76 -13.72 29.11
CA LYS A 293 -25.56 -15.11 28.69
C LYS A 293 -25.28 -15.25 27.20
N THR A 294 -25.48 -14.20 26.42
CA THR A 294 -25.21 -14.19 24.98
C THR A 294 -23.96 -13.37 24.68
N TYR A 295 -23.18 -13.84 23.74
CA TYR A 295 -21.94 -13.21 23.30
C TYR A 295 -21.65 -13.62 21.86
N PHE A 296 -20.80 -12.85 21.20
CA PHE A 296 -20.14 -13.23 19.97
C PHE A 296 -18.78 -13.87 20.30
N GLN A 297 -18.40 -14.91 19.55
CA GLN A 297 -17.05 -15.48 19.58
C GLN A 297 -16.65 -15.92 18.18
N SER A 298 -15.48 -15.46 17.73
CA SER A 298 -14.88 -15.88 16.47
C SER A 298 -14.12 -17.20 16.60
N LEU A 299 -13.60 -17.71 15.48
CA LEU A 299 -12.52 -18.70 15.48
C LEU A 299 -11.23 -18.10 16.09
N ASN A 300 -10.35 -18.96 16.60
CA ASN A 300 -9.03 -18.58 17.12
C ASN A 300 -8.03 -18.37 15.97
N GLU A 301 -8.21 -17.26 15.27
CA GLU A 301 -7.41 -16.84 14.11
C GLU A 301 -7.05 -15.36 14.28
N PRO A 302 -5.93 -14.86 13.76
CA PRO A 302 -5.58 -13.45 13.87
C PRO A 302 -6.59 -12.54 13.13
N ASN A 303 -6.64 -11.26 13.53
CA ASN A 303 -7.38 -10.19 12.84
C ASN A 303 -8.91 -10.40 12.73
N GLN A 304 -9.51 -11.03 13.74
CA GLN A 304 -10.95 -11.23 13.79
C GLN A 304 -11.69 -9.92 14.05
N TRP A 305 -12.86 -9.77 13.45
CA TRP A 305 -13.60 -8.51 13.50
C TRP A 305 -15.11 -8.71 13.56
N ILE A 306 -15.78 -7.66 14.03
CA ILE A 306 -17.23 -7.49 13.94
C ILE A 306 -17.54 -6.15 13.27
N LEU A 307 -18.54 -6.12 12.40
CA LEU A 307 -18.97 -4.97 11.63
C LEU A 307 -20.43 -4.67 11.96
N LEU A 308 -20.69 -3.45 12.42
CA LEU A 308 -22.01 -2.87 12.56
C LEU A 308 -22.29 -1.96 11.37
N SER A 309 -23.31 -2.29 10.58
CA SER A 309 -23.80 -1.48 9.48
C SER A 309 -25.11 -0.82 9.86
N PHE A 310 -25.09 0.50 9.98
CA PHE A 310 -26.25 1.30 10.32
C PHE A 310 -27.02 1.68 9.04
N ALA A 311 -28.34 1.78 9.11
CA ALA A 311 -29.16 2.24 7.98
C ALA A 311 -28.94 3.73 7.69
N LYS A 312 -28.56 4.49 8.70
CA LYS A 312 -28.26 5.93 8.65
C LYS A 312 -26.81 6.16 9.06
N ARG A 313 -26.25 7.27 8.61
CA ARG A 313 -24.97 7.77 9.11
C ARG A 313 -25.12 8.11 10.59
N ILE A 314 -24.10 7.85 11.39
CA ILE A 314 -24.08 8.14 12.83
C ILE A 314 -22.86 8.98 13.18
N HIS A 315 -22.98 9.78 14.24
CA HIS A 315 -21.92 10.55 14.87
C HIS A 315 -21.52 9.87 16.18
N ILE A 316 -20.26 9.44 16.29
CA ILE A 316 -19.74 8.67 17.42
C ILE A 316 -18.76 9.56 18.18
N GLU A 317 -19.04 9.81 19.45
CA GLU A 317 -18.15 10.54 20.36
C GLU A 317 -17.42 9.57 21.30
N SER A 318 -18.05 8.44 21.59
CA SER A 318 -17.58 7.45 22.54
C SER A 318 -18.27 6.12 22.33
N TYR A 319 -17.71 5.06 22.89
CA TYR A 319 -18.26 3.72 22.77
C TYR A 319 -18.03 2.91 24.04
N GLN A 320 -18.68 1.76 24.14
CA GLN A 320 -18.50 0.80 25.21
C GLN A 320 -18.45 -0.60 24.62
N ILE A 321 -17.48 -1.40 25.09
CA ILE A 321 -17.39 -2.84 24.84
C ILE A 321 -17.51 -3.52 26.20
N LYS A 322 -18.39 -4.53 26.29
CA LYS A 322 -18.52 -5.37 27.48
C LYS A 322 -18.00 -6.76 27.18
N CYS A 323 -17.14 -7.26 28.05
CA CYS A 323 -16.72 -8.65 28.02
C CYS A 323 -17.72 -9.56 28.75
N MET A 324 -17.74 -10.84 28.40
CA MET A 324 -18.46 -11.84 29.18
C MET A 324 -17.69 -12.13 30.47
N ARG A 325 -18.32 -11.85 31.62
CA ARG A 325 -17.69 -11.91 32.94
C ARG A 325 -17.09 -13.28 33.29
N ASP A 326 -17.71 -14.36 32.80
CA ASP A 326 -17.43 -15.71 33.29
C ASP A 326 -16.36 -16.45 32.45
N TRP A 327 -15.95 -15.93 31.28
CA TRP A 327 -15.17 -16.70 30.29
C TRP A 327 -13.76 -16.19 30.01
N GLY A 328 -13.36 -15.05 30.58
CA GLY A 328 -11.95 -14.65 30.64
C GLY A 328 -11.24 -14.30 29.32
N ASN A 329 -11.81 -14.55 28.14
CA ASN A 329 -11.24 -14.22 26.81
C ASN A 329 -11.56 -12.78 26.38
N CYS A 330 -11.35 -11.79 27.24
CA CYS A 330 -11.68 -10.41 26.93
C CYS A 330 -10.68 -9.79 25.95
N PRO A 331 -11.13 -9.00 24.96
CA PRO A 331 -10.21 -8.29 24.07
C PRO A 331 -9.36 -7.33 24.89
N MET A 332 -8.05 -7.35 24.63
CA MET A 332 -7.08 -6.39 25.18
C MET A 332 -6.59 -5.39 24.13
N ASN A 333 -6.61 -5.83 22.87
CA ASN A 333 -6.00 -5.14 21.75
C ASN A 333 -7.03 -5.03 20.63
N TRP A 334 -7.52 -3.83 20.36
CA TRP A 334 -8.46 -3.63 19.26
C TRP A 334 -8.35 -2.24 18.64
N ASP A 335 -8.76 -2.14 17.38
CA ASP A 335 -8.99 -0.88 16.70
C ASP A 335 -10.49 -0.69 16.44
N LEU A 336 -10.98 0.52 16.69
CA LEU A 336 -12.29 0.98 16.25
C LEU A 336 -12.10 1.75 14.94
N MET A 337 -12.78 1.29 13.90
CA MET A 337 -12.71 1.87 12.57
C MET A 337 -14.08 2.33 12.10
N VAL A 338 -14.13 3.44 11.38
CA VAL A 338 -15.37 4.01 10.84
C VAL A 338 -15.23 4.23 9.33
N SER A 339 -16.30 3.96 8.58
CA SER A 339 -16.35 4.11 7.13
C SER A 339 -17.73 4.62 6.68
N GLU A 340 -17.75 5.39 5.59
CA GLU A 340 -18.98 5.80 4.92
C GLU A 340 -19.42 4.80 3.84
N ASP A 341 -18.48 4.09 3.21
CA ASP A 341 -18.67 3.31 1.99
C ASP A 341 -18.38 1.81 2.14
N ASN A 342 -17.98 1.36 3.34
CA ASN A 342 -17.54 -0.01 3.64
C ASN A 342 -16.29 -0.47 2.85
N LEU A 343 -15.56 0.46 2.23
CA LEU A 343 -14.34 0.21 1.47
C LEU A 343 -13.15 0.91 2.12
N ASN A 344 -13.33 2.17 2.48
CA ASN A 344 -12.31 3.02 3.06
C ASN A 344 -12.58 3.24 4.54
N TYR A 345 -11.74 2.65 5.40
CA TYR A 345 -11.88 2.73 6.85
C TYR A 345 -10.85 3.69 7.46
N LYS A 346 -11.31 4.61 8.31
CA LYS A 346 -10.45 5.41 9.20
C LYS A 346 -10.40 4.75 10.56
N ILE A 347 -9.19 4.54 11.11
CA ILE A 347 -9.02 4.19 12.53
C ILE A 347 -9.32 5.42 13.36
N VAL A 348 -10.31 5.34 14.25
CA VAL A 348 -10.76 6.44 15.10
C VAL A 348 -10.34 6.25 16.55
N ASP A 349 -10.04 5.02 16.94
CA ASP A 349 -9.46 4.69 18.23
C ASP A 349 -8.67 3.38 18.17
N SER A 350 -7.63 3.30 19.00
CA SER A 350 -6.75 2.13 19.11
C SER A 350 -6.46 1.87 20.59
N GLN A 351 -6.89 0.70 21.05
CA GLN A 351 -6.70 0.24 22.42
C GLN A 351 -5.70 -0.90 22.44
N ARG A 352 -4.78 -0.85 23.40
CA ARG A 352 -3.69 -1.83 23.55
C ARG A 352 -3.54 -2.20 25.01
N ASN A 353 -3.37 -3.49 25.29
CA ASN A 353 -3.21 -4.05 26.63
C ASN A 353 -4.26 -3.58 27.65
N ASN A 354 -5.51 -3.40 27.19
CA ASN A 354 -6.60 -2.95 28.04
C ASN A 354 -7.26 -4.12 28.75
N ASP A 355 -7.17 -4.17 30.08
CA ASP A 355 -7.90 -5.16 30.86
C ASP A 355 -9.32 -4.68 31.15
N ILE A 356 -10.28 -5.16 30.35
CA ILE A 356 -11.70 -4.85 30.52
C ILE A 356 -12.46 -5.87 31.38
N ARG A 357 -11.78 -6.85 32.00
CA ARG A 357 -12.44 -7.94 32.77
C ARG A 357 -13.29 -7.44 33.94
N GLU A 358 -12.84 -6.37 34.59
CA GLU A 358 -13.43 -5.96 35.87
C GLU A 358 -14.48 -4.86 35.78
N LYS A 359 -14.57 -4.11 34.67
CA LYS A 359 -15.45 -2.92 34.61
C LYS A 359 -15.98 -2.67 33.21
N ASP A 360 -17.26 -2.30 33.18
CA ASP A 360 -17.96 -1.78 32.02
C ASP A 360 -17.54 -0.31 31.82
N TYR A 361 -16.46 -0.07 31.07
CA TYR A 361 -16.00 1.30 30.79
C TYR A 361 -16.64 1.87 29.53
N LYS A 362 -16.86 3.19 29.57
CA LYS A 362 -17.13 4.01 28.40
C LYS A 362 -15.79 4.61 27.95
N ILE A 363 -15.43 4.39 26.69
CA ILE A 363 -14.19 4.89 26.09
C ILE A 363 -14.53 6.12 25.27
N GLN A 364 -13.90 7.24 25.61
CA GLN A 364 -14.06 8.50 24.90
C GLN A 364 -13.10 8.54 23.72
N LEU A 365 -13.60 8.93 22.54
CA LEU A 365 -12.73 9.13 21.37
C LEU A 365 -11.96 10.45 21.51
N ASN A 366 -10.73 10.47 20.99
CA ASN A 366 -9.93 11.71 20.93
C ASN A 366 -10.59 12.74 19.98
N GLU A 367 -11.16 12.24 18.89
CA GLU A 367 -11.94 12.99 17.92
C GLU A 367 -13.23 12.23 17.65
N ALA A 368 -14.36 12.94 17.65
CA ALA A 368 -15.60 12.33 17.22
C ALA A 368 -15.50 11.89 15.75
N ALA A 369 -16.23 10.84 15.40
CA ALA A 369 -16.17 10.21 14.09
C ALA A 369 -17.56 10.03 13.51
N ASP A 370 -17.69 10.30 12.22
CA ASP A 370 -18.93 10.06 11.49
C ASP A 370 -18.78 8.90 10.53
N GLY A 371 -19.83 8.10 10.40
CA GLY A 371 -19.92 7.11 9.32
C GLY A 371 -21.13 6.20 9.45
N ARG A 372 -21.27 5.31 8.49
CA ARG A 372 -22.36 4.34 8.42
C ARG A 372 -21.93 2.94 8.84
N PHE A 373 -20.64 2.65 8.75
CA PHE A 373 -20.05 1.35 9.03
C PHE A 373 -19.06 1.50 10.17
N VAL A 374 -19.24 0.70 11.21
CA VAL A 374 -18.34 0.68 12.37
C VAL A 374 -17.78 -0.73 12.53
N LYS A 375 -16.46 -0.86 12.40
CA LYS A 375 -15.75 -2.12 12.52
C LYS A 375 -14.89 -2.10 13.78
N ILE A 376 -14.98 -3.16 14.56
CA ILE A 376 -14.07 -3.41 15.69
C ILE A 376 -13.24 -4.63 15.29
N ILE A 377 -11.91 -4.47 15.26
CA ILE A 377 -10.98 -5.53 14.89
C ILE A 377 -10.05 -5.81 16.06
N GLN A 378 -9.89 -7.09 16.41
CA GLN A 378 -8.88 -7.52 17.38
C GLN A 378 -7.51 -7.52 16.69
N THR A 379 -6.58 -6.74 17.23
CA THR A 379 -5.25 -6.50 16.62
C THR A 379 -4.11 -7.21 17.35
N GLY A 380 -4.44 -8.06 18.32
CA GLY A 380 -3.48 -8.80 19.13
C GLY A 380 -4.17 -9.86 19.99
N LEU A 381 -3.43 -10.44 20.91
CA LEU A 381 -3.96 -11.47 21.80
C LEU A 381 -5.00 -10.88 22.77
N ASN A 382 -5.94 -11.73 23.18
CA ASN A 382 -6.90 -11.45 24.26
C ASN A 382 -6.30 -11.78 25.63
N THR A 383 -7.05 -11.61 26.71
CA THR A 383 -6.57 -11.86 28.09
C THR A 383 -6.19 -13.32 28.40
N HIS A 384 -6.40 -14.25 27.47
CA HIS A 384 -6.01 -15.66 27.54
C HIS A 384 -4.89 -16.04 26.56
N ASP A 385 -4.21 -15.05 25.97
CA ASP A 385 -3.15 -15.27 24.97
C ASP A 385 -3.66 -15.98 23.69
N GLU A 386 -4.95 -15.83 23.39
CA GLU A 386 -5.61 -16.39 22.20
C GLU A 386 -5.99 -15.29 21.18
N ASN A 387 -6.20 -15.69 19.93
CA ASN A 387 -6.65 -14.80 18.85
C ASN A 387 -8.16 -14.81 18.63
N ASP A 388 -8.93 -15.61 19.39
CA ASP A 388 -10.38 -15.55 19.29
C ASP A 388 -10.90 -14.22 19.86
N PHE A 389 -11.92 -13.68 19.20
CA PHE A 389 -12.49 -12.39 19.52
C PHE A 389 -13.85 -12.59 20.18
N LEU A 390 -13.88 -12.43 21.51
CA LEU A 390 -15.08 -12.61 22.33
C LEU A 390 -15.61 -11.27 22.81
N ILE A 391 -16.84 -10.92 22.40
CA ILE A 391 -17.52 -9.69 22.85
C ILE A 391 -18.90 -10.05 23.40
N GLY A 392 -19.20 -9.59 24.61
CA GLY A 392 -20.52 -9.71 25.21
C GLY A 392 -21.52 -8.71 24.59
N SER A 393 -21.20 -7.42 24.64
CA SER A 393 -22.03 -6.40 23.97
C SER A 393 -21.26 -5.15 23.58
N VAL A 394 -21.83 -4.38 22.66
CA VAL A 394 -21.31 -3.10 22.17
C VAL A 394 -22.38 -2.01 22.30
N GLU A 395 -21.96 -0.80 22.65
CA GLU A 395 -22.78 0.42 22.57
C GLU A 395 -21.97 1.57 21.97
N MET A 396 -22.63 2.42 21.19
CA MET A 396 -22.07 3.65 20.64
C MET A 396 -22.82 4.85 21.24
N PHE A 397 -22.13 5.96 21.46
CA PHE A 397 -22.71 7.17 22.02
C PHE A 397 -22.40 8.38 21.13
N GLY A 398 -23.39 9.25 20.97
CA GLY A 398 -23.32 10.43 20.12
C GLY A 398 -24.69 10.71 19.49
N GLY A 399 -24.74 10.92 18.17
CA GLY A 399 -25.96 11.26 17.41
C GLY A 399 -26.22 10.34 16.21
N VAL A 400 -27.47 10.36 15.72
CA VAL A 400 -27.90 9.73 14.45
C VAL A 400 -28.31 10.81 13.47
#